data_AF-A0A2S2N922-F1
#
_entry.id   AF-A0A2S2N922-F1
#
_cell.length_a   1.000
_cell.length_b   1.000
_cell.length_c   1.000
_cell.angle_alpha   90.00
_cell.angle_beta   90.00
_cell.angle_gamma   90.00
#
_symmetry.space_group_name_H-M   'P 1'
#
loop_
_entity.id
_entity.type
_entity.pdbx_description
1 polymer ?
#
loop_
_entity_poly.entity_id
_entity_poly.type
_entity_poly.pdbx_seq_one_letter_code
_entity_poly.pdbx_strand_id
1 'polypeptide(L)'
;LLVYMDDLVIISSTIEENIERLKMVLSTSANHGLKINWKKCQFLKMQIDYLGYRIEQNKLSPSPLKLAAVIKYPRLQNTKHIQSFLGLTGYFRKFIKDYALIARPLSEMLKKGTPCIIGPQQESAFNILKKKLTEAPVLGIFNQHSVTEVHTDASIYGFGAILLQKDCDNLLHPIYFMSKKTTQAQQRYHSYELEVLAIVEAMKKFRSYLLGLKFKIVTDCAAFTKTLEKRELATRVARWALLLSEFNYTIEHRAGTS
;
A
#
# COMPACT_ATOMS: atom_id res chain seq x y z
N LEU A 1 9.11 20.70 2.43
CA LEU A 1 8.11 21.14 1.43
C LEU A 1 7.77 19.93 0.57
N LEU A 2 6.50 19.59 0.43
CA LEU A 2 6.04 18.61 -0.57
C LEU A 2 5.41 19.37 -1.73
N VAL A 3 5.74 18.98 -2.96
CA VAL A 3 5.27 19.61 -4.19
C VAL A 3 4.72 18.53 -5.10
N TYR A 4 3.50 18.74 -5.61
CA TYR A 4 2.94 17.91 -6.66
C TYR A 4 2.19 18.80 -7.65
N MET A 5 2.74 18.94 -8.85
CA MET A 5 2.25 19.87 -9.87
C MET A 5 2.06 21.28 -9.27
N ASP A 6 0.82 21.73 -9.13
CA ASP A 6 0.47 23.06 -8.63
C ASP A 6 0.20 23.11 -7.12
N ASP A 7 0.15 21.94 -6.45
CA ASP A 7 -0.18 21.85 -5.02
C ASP A 7 1.10 21.79 -4.15
N LEU A 8 1.17 22.69 -3.17
CA LEU A 8 2.27 22.82 -2.21
C LEU A 8 1.79 22.49 -0.79
N VAL A 9 2.54 21.65 -0.08
CA VAL A 9 2.30 21.34 1.34
C VAL A 9 3.52 21.67 2.18
N ILE A 10 3.32 22.55 3.16
CA ILE A 10 4.34 22.98 4.12
C ILE A 10 4.08 22.25 5.43
N ILE A 11 4.94 21.28 5.73
CA ILE A 11 4.91 20.49 6.96
C ILE A 11 5.90 21.10 7.94
N SER A 12 5.60 21.09 9.23
CA SER A 12 6.51 21.46 10.32
C SER A 12 6.10 20.73 11.61
N SER A 13 6.98 20.72 12.60
CA SER A 13 6.70 20.17 13.93
C SER A 13 6.12 21.21 14.88
N THR A 14 6.42 22.50 14.67
CA THR A 14 5.86 23.61 15.46
C THR A 14 5.20 24.67 14.56
N ILE A 15 4.42 25.56 15.17
CA ILE A 15 3.76 26.67 14.48
C ILE A 15 4.81 27.70 14.03
N GLU A 16 5.78 27.99 14.88
CA GLU A 16 6.85 28.95 14.63
C GLU A 16 7.67 28.53 13.40
N GLU A 17 8.09 27.26 13.37
CA GLU A 17 8.78 26.67 12.23
C GLU A 17 7.89 26.71 10.96
N ASN A 18 6.58 26.51 11.10
CA ASN A 18 5.65 26.61 9.97
C ASN A 18 5.64 28.01 9.37
N ILE A 19 5.56 29.03 10.22
CA ILE A 19 5.49 30.43 9.80
C ILE A 19 6.80 30.83 9.10
N GLU A 20 7.95 30.42 9.62
CA GLU A 20 9.23 30.64 8.96
C GLU A 20 9.29 29.97 7.58
N ARG A 21 8.89 28.69 7.50
CA ARG A 21 8.82 27.97 6.22
C ARG A 21 7.85 28.61 5.24
N LEU A 22 6.69 29.04 5.72
CA LEU A 22 5.71 29.75 4.91
C LEU A 22 6.29 31.04 4.34
N LYS A 23 6.96 31.85 5.17
CA LYS A 23 7.63 33.08 4.72
C LYS A 23 8.64 32.78 3.61
N MET A 24 9.50 31.78 3.79
CA MET A 24 10.47 31.37 2.77
C MET A 24 9.80 30.95 1.45
N VAL A 25 8.75 30.12 1.52
CA VAL A 25 8.03 29.65 0.33
C VAL A 25 7.35 30.81 -0.41
N LEU A 26 6.67 31.71 0.31
CA LEU A 26 6.01 32.87 -0.28
C LEU A 26 7.03 33.83 -0.92
N SER A 27 8.12 34.17 -0.22
CA SER A 27 9.17 35.04 -0.76
C SER A 27 9.83 34.44 -2.00
N THR A 28 10.15 33.14 -1.97
CA THR A 28 10.73 32.44 -3.11
C THR A 28 9.77 32.41 -4.30
N SER A 29 8.48 32.16 -4.04
CA SER A 29 7.44 32.15 -5.08
C SER A 29 7.29 33.51 -5.75
N ALA A 30 7.28 34.60 -4.96
CA ALA A 30 7.22 35.96 -5.47
C ALA A 30 8.44 36.31 -6.34
N ASN A 31 9.64 35.93 -5.91
CA ASN A 31 10.88 36.18 -6.66
C ASN A 31 10.91 35.48 -8.03
N HIS A 32 10.19 34.37 -8.19
CA HIS A 32 10.10 33.61 -9.45
C HIS A 32 8.81 33.90 -10.22
N GLY A 33 8.01 34.90 -9.81
CA GLY A 33 6.80 35.31 -10.51
C GLY A 33 5.61 34.34 -10.39
N LEU A 34 5.63 33.42 -9.41
CA LEU A 34 4.51 32.52 -9.14
C LEU A 34 3.36 33.27 -8.47
N LYS A 35 2.13 33.01 -8.93
CA LYS A 35 0.90 33.59 -8.36
C LYS A 35 0.17 32.56 -7.52
N ILE A 36 -0.15 32.93 -6.28
CA ILE A 36 -0.83 32.06 -5.32
C ILE A 36 -2.32 32.40 -5.29
N ASN A 37 -3.17 31.37 -5.39
CA ASN A 37 -4.60 31.53 -5.24
C ASN A 37 -5.01 31.45 -3.75
N TRP A 38 -5.01 32.61 -3.08
CA TRP A 38 -5.32 32.72 -1.65
C TRP A 38 -6.63 32.08 -1.22
N LYS A 39 -7.66 32.03 -2.10
CA LYS A 39 -8.96 31.42 -1.78
C LYS A 39 -8.88 29.90 -1.58
N LYS A 40 -7.87 29.26 -2.17
CA LYS A 40 -7.64 27.81 -2.05
C LYS A 40 -6.61 27.47 -0.97
N CYS A 41 -5.92 28.46 -0.42
CA CYS A 41 -4.90 28.24 0.59
C CYS A 41 -5.52 27.83 1.93
N GLN A 42 -4.86 26.88 2.60
CA GLN A 42 -5.20 26.44 3.95
C GLN A 42 -3.96 26.63 4.83
N PHE A 43 -4.10 27.41 5.91
CA PHE A 43 -2.98 27.75 6.80
C PHE A 43 -3.15 27.11 8.17
N LEU A 44 -2.02 26.70 8.78
CA LEU A 44 -1.94 26.21 10.16
C LEU A 44 -2.99 25.15 10.52
N LYS A 45 -3.25 24.24 9.59
CA LYS A 45 -4.19 23.13 9.79
C LYS A 45 -3.47 21.92 10.36
N MET A 46 -4.05 21.32 11.40
CA MET A 46 -3.62 20.03 11.93
C MET A 46 -4.06 18.84 11.05
N GLN A 47 -5.04 19.08 10.18
CA GLN A 47 -5.59 18.11 9.24
C GLN A 47 -5.69 18.75 7.84
N ILE A 48 -5.19 18.07 6.82
CA ILE A 48 -5.27 18.51 5.42
C ILE A 48 -5.77 17.38 4.51
N ASP A 49 -6.49 17.74 3.45
CA ASP A 49 -6.80 16.83 2.36
C ASP A 49 -5.85 17.10 1.19
N TYR A 50 -5.04 16.11 0.82
CA TYR A 50 -4.01 16.21 -0.21
C TYR A 50 -4.00 14.96 -1.09
N LEU A 51 -4.06 15.14 -2.42
CA LEU A 51 -4.07 14.05 -3.42
C LEU A 51 -5.11 12.95 -3.15
N GLY A 52 -6.28 13.35 -2.65
CA GLY A 52 -7.39 12.44 -2.33
C GLY A 52 -7.21 11.65 -1.04
N TYR A 53 -6.18 11.95 -0.25
CA TYR A 53 -5.97 11.43 1.10
C TYR A 53 -6.20 12.52 2.13
N ARG A 54 -6.57 12.11 3.34
CA ARG A 54 -6.60 12.93 4.54
C ARG A 54 -5.37 12.62 5.37
N ILE A 55 -4.63 13.65 5.74
CA ILE A 55 -3.46 13.58 6.60
C ILE A 55 -3.79 14.28 7.91
N GLU A 56 -3.65 13.57 9.02
CA GLU A 56 -3.93 14.05 10.36
C GLU A 56 -3.06 13.29 11.36
N GLN A 57 -2.40 13.96 12.31
CA GLN A 57 -1.68 13.30 13.41
C GLN A 57 -0.76 12.13 12.98
N ASN A 58 0.10 12.35 11.96
CA ASN A 58 0.98 11.31 11.37
C ASN A 58 0.25 10.08 10.80
N LYS A 59 -1.04 10.20 10.56
CA LYS A 59 -1.89 9.17 10.00
C LYS A 59 -2.42 9.60 8.64
N LEU A 60 -2.58 8.61 7.77
CA LEU A 60 -3.07 8.75 6.43
C LEU A 60 -4.37 7.96 6.32
N SER A 61 -5.42 8.58 5.80
CA SER A 61 -6.69 7.91 5.48
C SER A 61 -7.20 8.37 4.11
N PRO A 62 -8.13 7.64 3.48
CA PRO A 62 -8.83 8.16 2.31
C PRO A 62 -9.61 9.43 2.65
N SER A 63 -9.61 10.42 1.76
CA SER A 63 -10.41 11.65 1.97
C SER A 63 -11.92 11.33 2.07
N PRO A 64 -12.70 12.04 2.89
CA PRO A 64 -14.13 11.78 3.04
C PRO A 64 -14.92 11.92 1.74
N LEU A 65 -14.49 12.81 0.84
CA LEU A 65 -15.11 12.94 -0.48
C LEU A 65 -14.98 11.64 -1.29
N LYS A 66 -13.80 11.02 -1.25
CA LYS A 66 -13.57 9.74 -1.95
C LYS A 66 -14.26 8.57 -1.23
N LEU A 67 -14.30 8.58 0.11
CA LEU A 67 -15.08 7.60 0.87
C LEU A 67 -16.58 7.71 0.59
N ALA A 68 -17.13 8.92 0.51
CA ALA A 68 -18.52 9.15 0.17
C ALA A 68 -18.86 8.58 -1.22
N ALA A 69 -17.94 8.70 -2.19
CA ALA A 69 -18.11 8.08 -3.51
C ALA A 69 -18.14 6.55 -3.44
N VAL A 70 -17.34 5.93 -2.58
CA VAL A 70 -17.37 4.47 -2.34
C VAL A 70 -18.67 4.04 -1.66
N ILE A 71 -19.12 4.77 -0.63
CA ILE A 71 -20.36 4.48 0.11
C ILE A 71 -21.58 4.58 -0.81
N LYS A 72 -21.67 5.67 -1.58
CA LYS A 72 -22.79 5.96 -2.48
C LYS A 72 -22.70 5.20 -3.81
N TYR A 73 -21.65 4.40 -4.03
CA TYR A 73 -21.47 3.68 -5.27
C TYR A 73 -22.68 2.75 -5.52
N PRO A 74 -23.31 2.81 -6.71
CA PRO A 74 -24.51 2.02 -7.01
C PRO A 74 -24.21 0.53 -7.02
N ARG A 75 -25.25 -0.31 -6.92
CA ARG A 75 -25.11 -1.75 -7.08
C ARG A 75 -24.45 -2.05 -8.43
N LEU A 76 -23.55 -3.02 -8.44
CA LEU A 76 -22.94 -3.49 -9.67
C LEU A 76 -24.05 -4.04 -10.57
N GLN A 77 -23.97 -3.75 -11.88
CA GLN A 77 -24.97 -4.21 -12.86
C GLN A 77 -24.32 -4.70 -14.15
N ASN A 78 -23.19 -4.10 -14.54
CA ASN A 78 -22.50 -4.40 -15.78
C ASN A 78 -20.97 -4.31 -15.58
N THR A 79 -20.23 -4.75 -16.61
CA THR A 79 -18.77 -4.74 -16.63
C THR A 79 -18.17 -3.35 -16.44
N LYS A 80 -18.81 -2.29 -16.97
CA LYS A 80 -18.36 -0.90 -16.78
C LYS A 80 -18.44 -0.48 -15.31
N HIS A 81 -19.53 -0.83 -14.62
CA HIS A 81 -19.69 -0.55 -13.19
C HIS A 81 -18.63 -1.28 -12.37
N ILE A 82 -18.32 -2.53 -12.72
CA ILE A 82 -17.27 -3.32 -12.06
C ILE A 82 -15.90 -2.68 -12.29
N GLN A 83 -15.55 -2.33 -13.52
CA GLN A 83 -14.27 -1.71 -13.85
C GLN A 83 -14.08 -0.37 -13.14
N SER A 84 -15.10 0.49 -13.14
CA SER A 84 -15.09 1.76 -12.44
C SER A 84 -14.97 1.58 -10.92
N PHE A 85 -15.69 0.62 -10.34
CA PHE A 85 -15.61 0.31 -8.90
C PHE A 85 -14.22 -0.22 -8.50
N LEU A 86 -13.64 -1.12 -9.30
CA LEU A 86 -12.29 -1.63 -9.08
C LEU A 86 -11.23 -0.54 -9.30
N GLY A 87 -11.45 0.41 -10.21
CA GLY A 87 -10.59 1.60 -10.34
C GLY A 87 -10.62 2.47 -9.09
N LEU A 88 -11.82 2.78 -8.59
CA LEU A 88 -12.02 3.60 -7.39
C LEU A 88 -11.41 2.93 -6.14
N THR A 89 -11.78 1.68 -5.87
CA THR A 89 -11.26 0.95 -4.70
C THR A 89 -9.78 0.57 -4.87
N GLY A 90 -9.33 0.35 -6.11
CA GLY A 90 -7.94 0.03 -6.44
C GLY A 90 -6.98 1.17 -6.15
N TYR A 91 -7.41 2.43 -6.28
CA TYR A 91 -6.64 3.60 -5.83
C TYR A 91 -6.32 3.53 -4.32
N PHE A 92 -7.22 2.96 -3.54
CA PHE A 92 -7.08 2.77 -2.10
C PHE A 92 -6.63 1.35 -1.71
N ARG A 93 -6.14 0.52 -2.64
CA ARG A 93 -5.71 -0.86 -2.32
C ARG A 93 -4.69 -0.94 -1.19
N LYS A 94 -3.86 0.10 -1.00
CA LYS A 94 -2.82 0.16 0.04
C LYS A 94 -3.38 0.16 1.47
N PHE A 95 -4.67 0.41 1.60
CA PHE A 95 -5.43 0.47 2.86
C PHE A 95 -6.13 -0.84 3.19
N ILE A 96 -6.16 -1.80 2.27
CA ILE A 96 -6.98 -3.01 2.37
C ILE A 96 -6.05 -4.23 2.36
N LYS A 97 -5.96 -4.91 3.51
CA LYS A 97 -5.34 -6.23 3.59
C LYS A 97 -6.05 -7.18 2.62
N ASP A 98 -5.27 -7.95 1.86
CA ASP A 98 -5.77 -8.97 0.92
C ASP A 98 -6.70 -8.45 -0.19
N TYR A 99 -6.56 -7.16 -0.56
CA TYR A 99 -7.38 -6.53 -1.60
C TYR A 99 -7.54 -7.38 -2.86
N ALA A 100 -6.44 -8.00 -3.34
CA ALA A 100 -6.48 -8.74 -4.59
C ALA A 100 -7.33 -10.02 -4.45
N LEU A 101 -7.31 -10.68 -3.29
CA LEU A 101 -8.14 -11.85 -3.01
C LEU A 101 -9.61 -11.46 -2.90
N ILE A 102 -9.92 -10.40 -2.15
CA ILE A 102 -11.29 -9.89 -1.99
C ILE A 102 -11.87 -9.44 -3.35
N ALA A 103 -11.08 -8.70 -4.14
CA ALA A 103 -11.49 -8.21 -5.46
C ALA A 103 -11.48 -9.29 -6.56
N ARG A 104 -11.10 -10.53 -6.25
CA ARG A 104 -10.97 -11.61 -7.24
C ARG A 104 -12.29 -11.91 -7.97
N PRO A 105 -13.43 -12.17 -7.28
CA PRO A 105 -14.68 -12.50 -7.97
C PRO A 105 -15.14 -11.39 -8.92
N LEU A 106 -14.85 -10.14 -8.58
CA LEU A 106 -15.15 -8.97 -9.41
C LEU A 106 -14.25 -8.88 -10.64
N SER A 107 -12.95 -9.08 -10.46
CA SER A 107 -11.99 -9.01 -11.57
C SER A 107 -12.13 -10.16 -12.56
N GLU A 108 -12.58 -11.34 -12.12
CA GLU A 108 -12.73 -12.49 -13.00
C GLU A 108 -13.86 -12.27 -14.00
N MET A 109 -14.90 -11.51 -13.63
CA MET A 109 -15.95 -11.06 -14.56
C MET A 109 -15.44 -10.12 -15.66
N LEU A 110 -14.25 -9.53 -15.52
CA LEU A 110 -13.65 -8.67 -16.55
C LEU A 110 -12.81 -9.46 -17.57
N LYS A 111 -12.66 -10.78 -17.40
CA LYS A 111 -11.96 -11.62 -18.38
C LYS A 111 -12.79 -11.76 -19.66
N LYS A 112 -12.10 -11.81 -20.80
CA LYS A 112 -12.73 -11.98 -22.11
C LYS A 112 -13.51 -13.31 -22.14
N GLY A 113 -14.77 -13.25 -22.57
CA GLY A 113 -15.64 -14.41 -22.68
C GLY A 113 -16.35 -14.82 -21.38
N THR A 114 -16.20 -14.08 -20.28
CA THR A 114 -16.93 -14.35 -19.04
C THR A 114 -18.25 -13.57 -19.00
N PRO A 115 -19.40 -14.22 -18.74
CA PRO A 115 -20.66 -13.52 -18.60
C PRO A 115 -20.67 -12.67 -17.32
N CYS A 116 -21.20 -11.46 -17.41
CA CYS A 116 -21.31 -10.53 -16.28
C CYS A 116 -22.53 -10.89 -15.41
N ILE A 117 -22.39 -11.95 -14.60
CA ILE A 117 -23.42 -12.39 -13.66
C ILE A 117 -22.99 -12.03 -12.25
N ILE A 118 -23.81 -11.24 -11.57
CA ILE A 118 -23.54 -10.78 -10.21
C ILE A 118 -24.23 -11.73 -9.26
N GLY A 119 -23.47 -12.69 -8.75
CA GLY A 119 -23.92 -13.66 -7.77
C GLY A 119 -23.53 -13.28 -6.34
N PRO A 120 -23.83 -14.16 -5.37
CA PRO A 120 -23.55 -13.91 -3.95
C PRO A 120 -22.08 -13.62 -3.64
N GLN A 121 -21.14 -14.26 -4.36
CA GLN A 121 -19.71 -14.04 -4.17
C GLN A 121 -19.26 -12.64 -4.61
N GLN A 122 -19.81 -12.15 -5.73
CA GLN A 122 -19.52 -10.81 -6.26
C GLN A 122 -20.11 -9.72 -5.37
N GLU A 123 -21.32 -9.94 -4.85
CA GLU A 123 -21.95 -9.02 -3.90
C GLU A 123 -21.24 -8.98 -2.56
N SER A 124 -20.81 -10.15 -2.06
CA SER A 124 -19.98 -10.24 -0.87
C SER A 124 -18.67 -9.47 -1.05
N ALA A 125 -17.95 -9.69 -2.16
CA ALA A 125 -16.73 -8.95 -2.48
C ALA A 125 -16.96 -7.43 -2.55
N PHE A 126 -18.04 -6.99 -3.21
CA PHE A 126 -18.42 -5.58 -3.28
C PHE A 126 -18.64 -4.96 -1.89
N ASN A 127 -19.43 -5.64 -1.04
CA ASN A 127 -19.76 -5.17 0.30
C ASN A 127 -18.54 -5.17 1.23
N ILE A 128 -17.70 -6.21 1.17
CA ILE A 128 -16.46 -6.29 1.96
C ILE A 128 -15.52 -5.14 1.59
N LEU A 129 -15.34 -4.84 0.30
CA LEU A 129 -14.48 -3.73 -0.13
C LEU A 129 -15.01 -2.37 0.33
N LYS A 130 -16.32 -2.15 0.27
CA LYS A 130 -16.94 -0.92 0.83
C LYS A 130 -16.67 -0.83 2.32
N LYS A 131 -16.98 -1.90 3.06
CA LYS A 131 -16.82 -1.98 4.51
C LYS A 131 -15.38 -1.72 4.95
N LYS A 132 -14.39 -2.38 4.34
CA LYS A 132 -12.96 -2.21 4.64
C LYS A 132 -12.46 -0.78 4.42
N LEU A 133 -13.02 -0.05 3.46
CA LEU A 133 -12.67 1.35 3.22
C LEU A 133 -13.35 2.31 4.19
N THR A 134 -14.55 1.97 4.68
CA THR A 134 -15.32 2.82 5.59
C THR A 134 -14.96 2.64 7.06
N GLU A 135 -14.54 1.45 7.47
CA GLU A 135 -14.20 1.13 8.88
C GLU A 135 -12.84 1.67 9.35
N ALA A 136 -12.35 2.73 8.69
CA ALA A 136 -11.10 3.43 9.01
C ALA A 136 -9.82 2.61 8.74
N PRO A 137 -9.44 2.43 7.47
CA PRO A 137 -8.09 2.02 7.19
C PRO A 137 -7.18 3.23 7.37
N VAL A 138 -6.62 3.34 8.56
CA VAL A 138 -5.65 4.37 8.88
C VAL A 138 -4.27 3.75 8.74
N LEU A 139 -3.49 4.28 7.81
CA LEU A 139 -2.09 3.93 7.67
C LEU A 139 -1.25 4.94 8.43
N GLY A 140 -0.16 4.49 9.05
CA GLY A 140 0.87 5.42 9.51
C GLY A 140 1.58 6.08 8.34
N ILE A 141 2.06 7.30 8.55
CA ILE A 141 3.02 7.92 7.64
C ILE A 141 4.39 7.30 7.90
N PHE A 142 5.06 6.91 6.82
CA PHE A 142 6.37 6.29 6.91
C PHE A 142 7.42 7.20 7.57
N ASN A 143 8.15 6.66 8.53
CA ASN A 143 9.27 7.32 9.19
C ASN A 143 10.54 6.48 9.05
N GLN A 144 11.55 7.00 8.35
CA GLN A 144 12.82 6.29 8.11
C GLN A 144 13.59 5.90 9.38
N HIS A 145 13.31 6.54 10.52
CA HIS A 145 13.95 6.27 11.80
C HIS A 145 13.21 5.23 12.65
N SER A 146 11.99 4.86 12.27
CA SER A 146 11.19 3.87 12.99
C SER A 146 11.62 2.44 12.66
N VAL A 147 11.52 1.56 13.66
CA VAL A 147 11.73 0.11 13.45
C VAL A 147 10.71 -0.38 12.45
N THR A 148 11.21 -0.98 11.37
CA THR A 148 10.42 -1.38 10.21
C THR A 148 10.38 -2.89 10.07
N GLU A 149 9.19 -3.44 9.88
CA GLU A 149 8.97 -4.85 9.62
C GLU A 149 8.16 -5.05 8.34
N VAL A 150 8.48 -6.09 7.57
CA VAL A 150 7.72 -6.51 6.40
C VAL A 150 7.20 -7.91 6.67
N HIS A 151 5.89 -8.04 6.77
CA HIS A 151 5.24 -9.33 6.98
C HIS A 151 4.70 -9.81 5.65
N THR A 152 4.99 -11.05 5.28
CA THR A 152 4.56 -11.63 4.00
C THR A 152 3.78 -12.90 4.22
N ASP A 153 2.79 -13.14 3.38
CA ASP A 153 1.97 -14.34 3.37
C ASP A 153 1.65 -14.71 1.92
N ALA A 154 1.59 -16.01 1.64
CA ALA A 154 1.35 -16.53 0.31
C ALA A 154 0.35 -17.69 0.33
N SER A 155 -0.54 -17.66 -0.64
CA SER A 155 -1.45 -18.76 -0.94
C SER A 155 -1.38 -19.09 -2.43
N ILE A 156 -1.93 -20.25 -2.79
CA ILE A 156 -2.05 -20.67 -4.19
C ILE A 156 -2.73 -19.58 -5.03
N TYR A 157 -3.70 -18.87 -4.48
CA TYR A 157 -4.53 -17.90 -5.23
C TYR A 157 -3.99 -16.47 -5.24
N GLY A 158 -3.02 -16.16 -4.38
CA GLY A 158 -2.50 -14.81 -4.22
C GLY A 158 -1.59 -14.69 -3.02
N PHE A 159 -0.83 -13.62 -3.00
CA PHE A 159 0.08 -13.31 -1.92
C PHE A 159 -0.09 -11.85 -1.47
N GLY A 160 0.25 -11.62 -0.22
CA GLY A 160 0.14 -10.35 0.47
C GLY A 160 1.44 -9.98 1.14
N ALA A 161 1.62 -8.68 1.36
CA ALA A 161 2.66 -8.17 2.22
C ALA A 161 2.17 -6.94 2.96
N ILE A 162 2.67 -6.73 4.18
CA ILE A 162 2.33 -5.57 4.99
C ILE A 162 3.65 -4.92 5.41
N LEU A 163 3.81 -3.65 5.06
CA LEU A 163 4.86 -2.80 5.62
C LEU A 163 4.35 -2.23 6.95
N LEU A 164 5.05 -2.53 8.03
CA LEU A 164 4.71 -2.13 9.40
C LEU A 164 5.84 -1.28 9.98
N GLN A 165 5.48 -0.32 10.81
CA GLN A 165 6.45 0.43 11.61
C GLN A 165 5.99 0.58 13.04
N LYS A 166 6.96 0.59 13.97
CA LYS A 166 6.68 0.95 15.35
C LYS A 166 6.39 2.44 15.45
N ASP A 167 5.30 2.78 16.12
CA ASP A 167 4.93 4.16 16.49
C ASP A 167 5.31 4.44 17.96
N CYS A 168 4.94 5.63 18.46
CA CYS A 168 5.22 6.08 19.82
C CYS A 168 4.66 5.17 20.93
N ASP A 169 3.62 4.39 20.63
CA ASP A 169 3.04 3.37 21.52
C ASP A 169 3.82 2.05 21.54
N ASN A 170 4.93 1.96 20.80
CA ASN A 170 5.77 0.78 20.62
C ASN A 170 5.03 -0.42 19.97
N LEU A 171 3.84 -0.18 19.40
CA LEU A 171 3.08 -1.16 18.63
C LEU A 171 3.38 -1.00 17.14
N LEU A 172 3.20 -2.09 16.39
CA LEU A 172 3.38 -2.09 14.94
C LEU A 172 2.11 -1.58 14.25
N HIS A 173 2.24 -0.48 13.53
CA HIS A 173 1.17 0.11 12.72
C HIS A 173 1.41 -0.11 11.23
N PRO A 174 0.35 -0.40 10.45
CA PRO A 174 0.48 -0.59 9.02
C PRO A 174 0.78 0.72 8.30
N ILE A 175 1.82 0.73 7.48
CA ILE A 175 2.17 1.82 6.56
C ILE A 175 1.63 1.54 5.16
N TYR A 176 1.62 0.26 4.74
CA TYR A 176 1.17 -0.12 3.41
C TYR A 176 0.76 -1.60 3.35
N PHE A 177 -0.45 -1.88 2.84
CA PHE A 177 -0.88 -3.22 2.44
C PHE A 177 -0.64 -3.48 0.95
N MET A 178 0.18 -4.48 0.65
CA MET A 178 0.33 -5.03 -0.69
C MET A 178 -0.47 -6.32 -0.80
N SER A 179 -1.14 -6.50 -1.94
CA SER A 179 -1.77 -7.76 -2.30
C SER A 179 -1.72 -7.94 -3.82
N LYS A 180 -1.46 -9.16 -4.30
CA LYS A 180 -1.38 -9.50 -5.73
C LYS A 180 -1.88 -10.93 -5.96
N LYS A 181 -2.48 -11.17 -7.14
CA LYS A 181 -2.91 -12.50 -7.56
C LYS A 181 -1.76 -13.28 -8.15
N THR A 182 -1.76 -14.58 -7.90
CA THR A 182 -0.91 -15.50 -8.64
C THR A 182 -1.45 -15.67 -10.07
N THR A 183 -0.52 -15.75 -11.02
CA THR A 183 -0.81 -16.18 -12.39
C THR A 183 -1.07 -17.68 -12.42
N GLN A 184 -1.66 -18.18 -13.52
CA GLN A 184 -1.90 -19.62 -13.69
C GLN A 184 -0.60 -20.45 -13.64
N ALA A 185 0.52 -19.88 -14.08
CA ALA A 185 1.83 -20.52 -13.95
C ALA A 185 2.31 -20.55 -12.49
N GLN A 186 2.14 -19.44 -11.75
CA GLN A 186 2.52 -19.35 -10.34
C GLN A 186 1.66 -20.26 -9.44
N GLN A 187 0.40 -20.50 -9.79
CA GLN A 187 -0.48 -21.43 -9.06
C GLN A 187 0.04 -22.87 -9.03
N ARG A 188 0.96 -23.23 -9.94
CA ARG A 188 1.59 -24.56 -10.00
C ARG A 188 2.91 -24.62 -9.22
N TYR A 189 3.35 -23.49 -8.66
CA TYR A 189 4.57 -23.45 -7.86
C TYR A 189 4.31 -24.15 -6.53
N HIS A 190 5.37 -24.70 -5.95
CA HIS A 190 5.31 -25.24 -4.59
C HIS A 190 5.07 -24.09 -3.59
N SER A 191 4.47 -24.40 -2.41
CA SER A 191 4.19 -23.39 -1.36
C SER A 191 5.42 -22.53 -1.05
N TYR A 192 6.58 -23.16 -0.91
CA TYR A 192 7.84 -22.46 -0.62
C TYR A 192 8.22 -21.44 -1.71
N GLU A 193 7.99 -21.74 -3.00
CA GLU A 193 8.29 -20.80 -4.09
C GLU A 193 7.31 -19.63 -4.10
N LEU A 194 6.06 -19.86 -3.69
CA LEU A 194 5.04 -18.81 -3.55
C LEU A 194 5.39 -17.85 -2.42
N GLU A 195 5.86 -18.37 -1.28
CA GLU A 195 6.34 -17.57 -0.15
C GLU A 195 7.55 -16.72 -0.54
N VAL A 196 8.56 -17.32 -1.19
CA VAL A 196 9.73 -16.58 -1.72
C VAL A 196 9.29 -15.51 -2.72
N LEU A 197 8.36 -15.83 -3.61
CA LEU A 197 7.81 -14.88 -4.57
C LEU A 197 7.09 -13.71 -3.88
N ALA A 198 6.35 -13.96 -2.79
CA ALA A 198 5.71 -12.93 -2.00
C ALA A 198 6.72 -11.93 -1.43
N ILE A 199 7.83 -12.43 -0.87
CA ILE A 199 8.94 -11.59 -0.38
C ILE A 199 9.54 -10.76 -1.50
N VAL A 200 9.89 -11.38 -2.62
CA VAL A 200 10.50 -10.67 -3.77
C VAL A 200 9.59 -9.56 -4.30
N GLU A 201 8.29 -9.85 -4.44
CA GLU A 201 7.32 -8.86 -4.91
C GLU A 201 7.07 -7.76 -3.86
N ALA A 202 7.12 -8.09 -2.57
CA ALA A 202 7.09 -7.10 -1.49
C ALA A 202 8.28 -6.16 -1.54
N MET A 203 9.50 -6.69 -1.71
CA MET A 203 10.72 -5.89 -1.81
C MET A 203 10.69 -4.96 -3.03
N LYS A 204 10.24 -5.45 -4.19
CA LYS A 204 10.02 -4.61 -5.37
C LYS A 204 9.04 -3.48 -5.08
N LYS A 205 7.93 -3.80 -4.40
CA LYS A 205 6.87 -2.83 -4.12
C LYS A 205 7.27 -1.80 -3.08
N PHE A 206 8.02 -2.21 -2.07
CA PHE A 206 8.45 -1.37 -0.96
C PHE A 206 9.86 -0.81 -1.14
N ARG A 207 10.47 -0.98 -2.32
CA ARG A 207 11.84 -0.55 -2.60
C ARG A 207 12.11 0.89 -2.20
N SER A 208 11.21 1.82 -2.54
CA SER A 208 11.37 3.25 -2.19
C SER A 208 11.33 3.53 -0.70
N TYR A 209 10.77 2.63 0.11
CA TYR A 209 10.71 2.75 1.56
C TYR A 209 11.90 2.05 2.22
N LEU A 210 12.35 0.91 1.71
CA LEU A 210 13.29 0.02 2.38
C LEU A 210 14.75 0.21 1.96
N LEU A 211 15.00 0.83 0.81
CA LEU A 211 16.37 0.99 0.30
C LEU A 211 17.20 1.85 1.27
N GLY A 212 18.36 1.32 1.68
CA GLY A 212 19.25 1.98 2.65
C GLY A 212 18.86 1.82 4.12
N LEU A 213 17.75 1.14 4.43
CA LEU A 213 17.32 0.90 5.80
C LEU A 213 17.64 -0.52 6.26
N LYS A 214 17.83 -0.67 7.58
CA LYS A 214 17.82 -1.97 8.27
C LYS A 214 16.39 -2.29 8.69
N PHE A 215 15.87 -3.42 8.25
CA PHE A 215 14.51 -3.86 8.57
C PHE A 215 14.44 -5.37 8.79
N LYS A 216 13.28 -5.84 9.26
CA LYS A 216 13.02 -7.25 9.48
C LYS A 216 11.98 -7.77 8.49
N ILE A 217 12.22 -8.96 7.93
CA ILE A 217 11.24 -9.72 7.15
C ILE A 217 10.68 -10.82 8.04
N VAL A 218 9.36 -10.85 8.21
CA VAL A 218 8.65 -11.89 8.95
C VAL A 218 7.87 -12.75 7.97
N THR A 219 8.19 -14.05 7.94
CA THR A 219 7.59 -15.04 7.02
C THR A 219 7.39 -16.38 7.73
N ASP A 220 6.41 -17.14 7.26
CA ASP A 220 6.18 -18.56 7.54
C ASP A 220 7.17 -19.50 6.82
N CYS A 221 8.02 -18.97 5.93
CA CYS A 221 8.98 -19.76 5.17
C CYS A 221 10.32 -19.92 5.89
N ALA A 222 10.46 -20.98 6.70
CA ALA A 222 11.79 -21.35 7.25
C ALA A 222 12.81 -21.74 6.15
N ALA A 223 12.31 -22.08 4.96
CA ALA A 223 13.13 -22.55 3.85
C ALA A 223 13.81 -21.44 3.05
N PHE A 224 13.33 -20.18 3.13
CA PHE A 224 13.94 -19.07 2.40
C PHE A 224 15.38 -18.81 2.84
N THR A 225 15.64 -18.80 4.15
CA THR A 225 16.99 -18.64 4.72
C THR A 225 17.94 -19.70 4.17
N LYS A 226 17.48 -20.96 4.12
CA LYS A 226 18.23 -22.10 3.57
C LYS A 226 18.38 -22.06 2.06
N THR A 227 17.48 -21.38 1.35
CA THR A 227 17.48 -21.33 -0.13
C THR A 227 18.59 -20.42 -0.64
N LEU A 228 18.85 -19.29 0.03
CA LEU A 228 19.97 -18.39 -0.30
C LEU A 228 21.34 -19.02 -0.05
N GLU A 229 21.42 -20.00 0.84
CA GLU A 229 22.67 -20.69 1.21
C GLU A 229 23.04 -21.84 0.25
N LYS A 230 22.15 -22.24 -0.68
CA LYS A 230 22.41 -23.35 -1.61
C LYS A 230 23.42 -22.94 -2.69
N ARG A 231 24.40 -23.83 -2.93
CA ARG A 231 25.43 -23.69 -3.98
C ARG A 231 24.86 -23.72 -5.40
N GLU A 232 23.80 -24.49 -5.64
CA GLU A 232 23.11 -24.56 -6.92
C GLU A 232 21.74 -23.89 -6.83
N LEU A 233 21.66 -22.67 -7.34
CA LEU A 233 20.42 -21.92 -7.44
C LEU A 233 19.83 -22.07 -8.84
N ALA A 234 18.54 -22.43 -8.92
CA ALA A 234 17.80 -22.28 -10.16
C ALA A 234 17.89 -20.82 -10.65
N THR A 235 17.96 -20.59 -11.97
CA THR A 235 18.17 -19.25 -12.57
C THR A 235 17.18 -18.20 -12.05
N ARG A 236 15.94 -18.61 -11.74
CA ARG A 236 14.91 -17.75 -11.15
C ARG A 236 15.30 -17.26 -9.75
N VAL A 237 15.78 -18.18 -8.91
CA VAL A 237 16.19 -17.90 -7.52
C VAL A 237 17.46 -17.05 -7.50
N ALA A 238 18.39 -17.25 -8.43
CA ALA A 238 19.57 -16.38 -8.57
C ALA A 238 19.18 -14.91 -8.86
N ARG A 239 18.19 -14.68 -9.74
CA ARG A 239 17.68 -13.32 -10.00
C ARG A 239 16.99 -12.71 -8.78
N TRP A 240 16.32 -13.54 -7.98
CA TRP A 240 15.72 -13.10 -6.73
C TRP A 240 16.77 -12.74 -5.67
N ALA A 241 17.79 -13.58 -5.51
CA ALA A 241 18.90 -13.34 -4.60
C ALA A 241 19.63 -12.02 -4.92
N LEU A 242 19.87 -11.74 -6.21
CA LEU A 242 20.47 -10.47 -6.63
C LEU A 242 19.61 -9.27 -6.24
N LEU A 243 18.28 -9.34 -6.47
CA LEU A 243 17.38 -8.26 -6.08
C LEU A 243 17.36 -8.06 -4.56
N LEU A 244 17.38 -9.15 -3.80
CA LEU A 244 17.37 -9.12 -2.34
C LEU A 244 18.67 -8.54 -1.78
N SER A 245 19.81 -8.76 -2.46
CA SER A 245 21.11 -8.22 -2.05
C SER A 245 21.20 -6.70 -2.03
N GLU A 246 20.27 -5.99 -2.70
CA GLU A 246 20.17 -4.53 -2.60
C GLU A 246 19.73 -4.03 -1.22
N PHE A 247 19.18 -4.92 -0.38
CA PHE A 247 18.52 -4.57 0.88
C PHE A 247 19.29 -5.08 2.10
N ASN A 248 19.18 -4.34 3.21
CA ASN A 248 19.74 -4.73 4.49
C ASN A 248 18.64 -5.24 5.42
N TYR A 249 18.49 -6.57 5.50
CA TYR A 249 17.40 -7.17 6.27
C TYR A 249 17.85 -8.35 7.13
N THR A 250 17.07 -8.61 8.17
CA THR A 250 17.09 -9.87 8.92
C THR A 250 15.79 -10.64 8.66
N ILE A 251 15.84 -11.96 8.73
CA ILE A 251 14.66 -12.81 8.53
C ILE A 251 14.28 -13.43 9.87
N GLU A 252 13.01 -13.34 10.23
CA GLU A 252 12.42 -14.02 11.37
C GLU A 252 11.32 -14.95 10.87
N HIS A 253 11.44 -16.23 11.24
CA HIS A 253 10.40 -17.20 10.97
C HIS A 253 9.32 -17.13 12.05
N ARG A 254 8.08 -16.86 11.65
CA ARG A 254 6.92 -16.95 12.53
C ARG A 254 6.02 -18.07 12.02
N ALA A 255 5.85 -19.12 12.82
CA ALA A 255 4.92 -20.19 12.50
C ALA A 255 3.52 -19.61 12.31
N GLY A 256 2.88 -19.94 11.19
CA GLY A 256 1.50 -19.50 10.92
C GLY A 256 0.56 -20.09 11.96
N THR A 257 -0.21 -19.25 12.64
CA THR A 257 -1.35 -19.70 13.44
C THR A 257 -2.45 -20.07 12.45
N SER A 258 -2.60 -21.37 12.18
CA SER A 258 -3.76 -21.91 11.44
C SER A 258 -5.05 -21.76 12.26
#